data_AF-A0A2V8MFT5-F1
#
_entry.id   AF-A0A2V8MFT5-F1
#
_cell.length_a   1.000
_cell.length_b   1.000
_cell.length_c   1.000
_cell.angle_alpha   90.00
_cell.angle_beta   90.00
_cell.angle_gamma   90.00
#
_symmetry.space_group_name_H-M   'P 1'
#
loop_
_entity.id
_entity.type
_entity.pdbx_description
1 polymer ?
#
loop_
_entity_poly.entity_id
_entity_poly.type
_entity_poly.pdbx_seq_one_letter_code
_entity_poly.pdbx_strand_id
1 'polypeptide(L)' 'MTRFKVGDRVKILPVVATPFVGLEGTIHEVLPHDRNITTLDRYTVVFEWGEKQSFYDAQLARVEIQK' A
#
# COMPACT_ATOMS: atom_id res chain seq x y z
N MET A 1 -12.04 -0.36 9.70
CA MET A 1 -10.95 0.63 9.90
C MET A 1 -9.86 0.31 8.88
N THR A 2 -9.46 1.28 8.06
CA THR A 2 -8.43 1.10 7.03
C THR A 2 -7.06 0.93 7.69
N ARG A 3 -6.27 -0.02 7.20
CA ARG A 3 -4.96 -0.39 7.78
C ARG A 3 -3.88 0.65 7.52
N PHE A 4 -3.98 1.35 6.39
CA PHE A 4 -3.08 2.42 5.98
C PHE A 4 -3.90 3.69 5.68
N LYS A 5 -3.23 4.84 5.71
CA LYS A 5 -3.82 6.14 5.32
C LYS A 5 -2.98 6.80 4.24
N VAL A 6 -3.60 7.73 3.50
CA VAL A 6 -2.89 8.60 2.55
C VAL A 6 -1.72 9.29 3.25
N GLY A 7 -0.56 9.28 2.61
CA GLY A 7 0.70 9.80 3.13
C GLY A 7 1.54 8.79 3.89
N ASP A 8 1.02 7.60 4.24
CA ASP A 8 1.85 6.56 4.85
C ASP A 8 2.88 6.03 3.84
N ARG A 9 4.12 5.87 4.31
CA ARG A 9 5.17 5.18 3.55
C ARG A 9 5.03 3.67 3.78
N VAL A 10 5.00 2.93 2.68
CA VAL A 10 4.81 1.48 2.68
C VAL A 10 5.85 0.81 1.82
N LYS A 11 6.14 -0.45 2.13
CA LYS A 11 6.99 -1.34 1.37
C LYS A 11 6.14 -2.45 0.76
N ILE A 12 6.42 -2.78 -0.49
CA ILE A 12 5.71 -3.86 -1.19
C ILE A 12 6.28 -5.21 -0.75
N LEU A 13 5.42 -6.08 -0.25
CA LEU A 13 5.79 -7.39 0.25
C LEU A 13 5.92 -8.43 -0.88
N PRO A 14 6.77 -9.46 -0.71
CA PRO A 14 6.94 -10.57 -1.66
C PRO A 14 5.75 -11.56 -1.67
N VAL A 15 4.55 -11.11 -1.31
CA VAL A 15 3.34 -11.97 -1.23
C VAL A 15 2.75 -12.24 -2.62
N VAL A 16 3.11 -11.43 -3.62
CA VAL A 16 2.66 -11.57 -5.01
C VAL A 16 3.85 -11.43 -5.96
N ALA A 17 3.82 -12.15 -7.08
CA ALA A 17 4.78 -11.97 -8.16
C ALA A 17 4.53 -10.61 -8.84
N THR A 18 5.14 -9.56 -8.32
CA THR A 18 5.18 -8.22 -8.92
C THR A 18 6.62 -7.75 -9.04
N PRO A 19 6.95 -6.92 -10.04
CA PRO A 19 8.30 -6.36 -10.17
C PRO A 19 8.62 -5.34 -9.06
N PHE A 20 7.64 -4.95 -8.25
CA PHE A 20 7.75 -3.91 -7.23
C PHE A 20 8.14 -4.44 -5.85
N VAL A 21 8.32 -5.76 -5.70
CA VAL A 21 8.65 -6.39 -4.42
C VAL A 21 9.93 -5.77 -3.83
N GLY A 22 9.83 -5.37 -2.56
CA GLY A 22 10.93 -4.75 -1.84
C GLY A 22 11.08 -3.24 -2.08
N LEU A 23 10.34 -2.65 -3.02
CA LEU A 23 10.31 -1.21 -3.23
C LEU A 23 9.43 -0.51 -2.22
N GLU A 24 9.73 0.76 -1.98
CA GLU A 24 8.99 1.64 -1.10
C GLU A 24 8.20 2.66 -1.91
N GLY A 25 7.05 3.05 -1.39
CA GLY A 25 6.24 4.12 -1.95
C GLY A 25 5.34 4.74 -0.90
N THR A 26 4.52 5.68 -1.33
CA THR A 26 3.61 6.41 -0.45
C THR A 26 2.17 6.17 -0.87
N ILE A 27 1.29 5.90 0.09
CA ILE A 27 -0.15 5.79 -0.18
C ILE A 27 -0.67 7.14 -0.67
N HIS A 28 -1.21 7.15 -1.87
CA HIS A 28 -1.84 8.31 -2.49
C HIS A 28 -3.36 8.27 -2.35
N GLU A 29 -3.95 7.08 -2.47
CA GLU A 29 -5.40 6.90 -2.41
C GLU A 29 -5.73 5.60 -1.67
N VAL A 30 -6.85 5.62 -0.93
CA VAL A 30 -7.41 4.46 -0.25
C VAL A 30 -8.83 4.26 -0.77
N LEU A 31 -9.06 3.13 -1.43
CA LEU A 31 -10.38 2.71 -1.89
C LEU A 31 -10.89 1.61 -0.95
N PRO A 32 -11.75 1.95 0.02
CA PRO A 32 -12.32 0.97 0.93
C PRO A 32 -13.28 0.05 0.18
N HIS A 33 -13.31 -1.23 0.55
CA HIS A 33 -14.29 -2.15 -0.03
C HIS A 33 -15.66 -2.00 0.66
N ASP A 34 -16.74 -1.88 -0.13
CA ASP A 34 -18.10 -1.47 0.27
C ASP A 34 -18.86 -2.46 1.20
N ARG A 35 -18.18 -3.41 1.84
CA ARG A 35 -18.82 -4.48 2.63
C ARG A 35 -18.25 -4.70 4.03
N ASN A 36 -17.57 -3.72 4.61
CA ASN A 36 -17.02 -3.82 5.97
C ASN A 36 -15.97 -4.94 6.14
N ILE A 37 -15.46 -5.50 5.03
CA ILE A 37 -14.38 -6.49 4.99
C ILE A 37 -13.07 -5.73 4.73
N THR A 38 -12.32 -5.43 5.78
CA THR A 38 -11.11 -4.58 5.76
C THR A 38 -9.91 -5.20 5.03
N THR A 39 -9.94 -6.50 4.73
CA THR A 39 -8.83 -7.23 4.08
C THR A 39 -8.83 -7.14 2.55
N LEU A 40 -9.75 -6.38 1.97
CA LEU A 40 -9.85 -6.17 0.52
C LEU A 40 -9.74 -4.70 0.13
N ASP A 41 -9.36 -3.84 1.06
CA ASP A 41 -9.10 -2.43 0.78
C ASP A 41 -7.97 -2.33 -0.25
N ARG A 42 -8.19 -1.50 -1.27
CA ARG A 42 -7.22 -1.26 -2.33
C ARG A 42 -6.54 0.07 -2.06
N TYR A 43 -5.21 0.05 -2.09
CA TYR A 43 -4.37 1.20 -1.81
C TYR A 43 -3.57 1.54 -3.07
N THR A 44 -3.66 2.78 -3.53
CA THR A 44 -2.81 3.27 -4.61
C THR A 44 -1.52 3.81 -4.00
N VAL A 45 -0.40 3.20 -4.37
CA VAL A 45 0.94 3.59 -3.97
C VAL A 45 1.58 4.38 -5.11
N VAL A 46 2.14 5.55 -4.79
CA VAL A 46 3.02 6.33 -5.67
C VAL A 46 4.46 6.00 -5.30
N PHE A 47 5.25 5.59 -6.29
CA PHE A 47 6.69 5.39 -6.14
C PHE A 47 7.46 6.71 -6.35
N GLU A 48 8.74 6.74 -5.97
CA GLU A 48 9.56 7.97 -6.03
C GLU A 48 9.70 8.55 -7.45
N TRP A 49 9.63 7.70 -8.48
CA TRP A 49 9.65 8.13 -9.89
C TRP A 49 8.27 8.55 -10.44
N GLY A 50 7.24 8.61 -9.59
CA GLY A 50 5.91 9.11 -9.92
C GLY A 50 4.93 8.07 -10.48
N GLU A 51 5.35 6.82 -10.67
CA GLU A 51 4.44 5.75 -11.08
C GLU A 51 3.46 5.40 -9.97
N LYS A 52 2.21 5.13 -10.37
CA LYS A 52 1.12 4.76 -9.48
C LYS A 52 0.74 3.31 -9.70
N GLN A 53 0.72 2.53 -8.64
CA GLN A 53 0.30 1.14 -8.69
C GLN A 53 -0.64 0.81 -7.53
N SER A 54 -1.65 0.00 -7.80
CA SER A 54 -2.62 -0.42 -6.78
C SER A 54 -2.24 -1.76 -6.16
N PHE A 55 -2.35 -1.84 -4.83
CA PHE A 55 -2.05 -3.01 -4.02
C PHE A 55 -3.15 -3.25 -2.97
N TYR A 56 -3.26 -4.48 -2.49
CA TYR A 56 -4.11 -4.84 -1.36
C TYR A 56 -3.37 -4.71 -0.04
N ASP A 57 -4.10 -4.62 1.08
CA ASP A 57 -3.52 -4.49 2.41
C ASP A 57 -2.46 -5.57 2.72
N ALA A 58 -2.73 -6.83 2.33
CA ALA A 58 -1.85 -7.96 2.57
C ALA A 58 -0.52 -7.89 1.78
N GLN A 59 -0.45 -7.02 0.76
CA GLN A 59 0.74 -6.83 -0.07
C GLN A 59 1.61 -5.66 0.41
N LEU A 60 1.18 -4.94 1.46
CA LEU A 60 1.84 -3.75 1.96
C LEU A 60 2.31 -3.95 3.41
N ALA A 61 3.50 -3.46 3.71
CA ALA A 61 3.98 -3.29 5.07
C ALA A 61 4.26 -1.81 5.33
N ARG A 62 3.91 -1.32 6.51
CA ARG A 62 4.23 0.06 6.90
C ARG A 62 5.73 0.18 7.15
N VAL A 63 6.35 1.20 6.59
CA VAL A 63 7.73 1.58 6.94
C VAL A 63 7.61 2.60 8.06
N GLU A 64 7.84 2.17 9.30
CA GLU A 64 7.93 3.11 10.41
C GLU A 64 9.18 3.97 10.23
N ILE A 65 9.01 5.29 10.24
CA ILE A 65 10.14 6.20 10.39
C ILE A 65 10.59 6.04 11.84
N GLN A 66 11.66 5.25 12.06
CA GLN A 66 12.32 5.23 13.36
C GLN A 66 12.73 6.67 13.69
N LYS A 67 12.20 7.19 14.79
CA LYS A 67 12.44 8.54 15.30
C LYS A 67 13.72 8.58 16.12
#